data_AF-A0A4R0IKU5-F1
#
_entry.id   AF-A0A4R0IKU5-F1
#
_cell.length_a   1.000
_cell.length_b   1.000
_cell.length_c   1.000
_cell.angle_alpha   90.00
_cell.angle_beta   90.00
_cell.angle_gamma   90.00
#
_symmetry.space_group_name_H-M   'P 1'
#
loop_
_entity.id
_entity.type
_entity.pdbx_description
1 polymer ?
#
loop_
_entity_poly.entity_id
_entity_poly.type
_entity_poly.pdbx_seq_one_letter_code
_entity_poly.pdbx_strand_id
1 'polypeptide(L)'
;MPDEHGKHITEALSGRFVAPLSDDERVEHERARVLVRAVLSAYNGLIASETDEARRRELEAERAVHTERFRRFAALSAEERSEILRTYPELLDRLRAE
;
A
#
# COMPACT_ATOMS: atom_id res chain seq x y z
N MET A 1 28.13 10.94 31.49
CA MET A 1 27.58 10.01 30.49
C MET A 1 26.63 9.07 31.22
N PRO A 2 25.40 8.81 30.73
CA PRO A 2 25.02 8.64 29.31
C PRO A 2 23.99 9.70 28.83
N ASP A 3 24.18 10.29 27.65
CA ASP A 3 23.55 9.93 26.36
C ASP A 3 22.08 10.37 26.21
N GLU A 4 21.88 11.63 25.79
CA GLU A 4 20.65 12.05 25.09
C GLU A 4 20.95 12.27 23.60
N HIS A 5 21.54 11.26 22.97
CA HIS A 5 21.58 11.13 21.52
C HIS A 5 20.22 10.64 21.02
N GLY A 6 19.27 11.55 20.83
CA GLY A 6 17.95 11.22 20.28
C GLY A 6 17.19 12.40 19.66
N LYS A 7 17.83 13.57 19.50
CA LYS A 7 17.20 14.76 18.94
C LYS A 7 17.01 14.63 17.43
N HIS A 8 15.81 14.16 17.06
CA HIS A 8 14.99 14.60 15.94
C HIS A 8 15.74 14.94 14.63
N ILE A 9 16.11 13.90 13.87
CA ILE A 9 16.56 14.03 12.47
C ILE A 9 15.36 14.20 11.50
N THR A 10 14.12 14.31 11.99
CA THR A 10 12.91 14.33 11.15
C THR A 10 12.50 15.71 10.62
N GLU A 11 13.24 16.79 10.92
CA GLU A 11 12.84 18.15 10.50
C GLU A 11 13.19 18.54 9.05
N ALA A 12 13.97 17.74 8.31
CA ALA A 12 14.71 18.31 7.18
C ALA A 12 14.10 18.19 5.77
N LEU A 13 12.89 17.63 5.54
CA LEU A 13 12.47 17.36 4.14
C LEU A 13 11.09 17.79 3.65
N SER A 14 10.17 18.37 4.44
CA SER A 14 8.88 18.83 3.84
C SER A 14 8.10 19.92 4.60
N GLY A 15 8.60 20.49 5.70
CA GLY A 15 7.90 21.60 6.40
C GLY A 15 6.51 21.26 6.97
N ARG A 16 6.10 19.99 6.95
CA ARG A 16 4.94 19.49 7.69
C ARG A 16 5.44 18.57 8.78
N PHE A 17 5.21 18.96 10.04
CA PHE A 17 5.41 18.07 11.17
C PHE A 17 4.42 16.92 11.04
N VAL A 18 4.92 15.76 10.61
CA VAL A 18 4.20 14.49 10.73
C VAL A 18 4.73 13.86 12.00
N ALA A 19 3.87 13.76 13.02
CA ALA A 19 4.23 13.07 14.25
C ALA A 19 4.69 11.63 13.89
N PRO A 20 5.77 11.13 14.51
CA PRO A 20 6.17 9.75 14.30
C PRO A 20 5.03 8.82 14.70
N LEU A 21 4.76 7.82 13.86
CA LEU A 21 3.74 6.80 14.11
C LEU A 21 4.10 6.01 15.39
N SER A 22 3.09 5.67 16.18
CA SER A 22 3.21 4.67 17.25
C SER A 22 3.55 3.29 16.68
N ASP A 23 4.03 2.36 17.52
CA ASP A 23 4.42 1.02 17.07
C ASP A 23 3.24 0.26 16.43
N ASP A 24 2.04 0.39 17.00
CA ASP A 24 0.82 -0.21 16.44
C ASP A 24 0.49 0.38 15.06
N GLU A 25 0.56 1.70 14.92
CA GLU A 25 0.33 2.37 13.64
C GLU A 25 1.38 1.97 12.59
N ARG A 26 2.63 1.73 13.00
CA ARG A 26 3.68 1.22 12.10
C ARG A 26 3.38 -0.20 11.62
N VAL A 27 2.91 -1.07 12.51
CA VAL A 27 2.52 -2.44 12.17
C VAL A 27 1.34 -2.42 11.19
N GLU A 28 0.30 -1.64 11.46
CA GLU A 28 -0.83 -1.49 10.55
C GLU A 28 -0.41 -0.92 9.19
N HIS A 29 0.45 0.10 9.20
CA HIS A 29 0.98 0.70 7.99
C HIS A 29 1.73 -0.32 7.13
N GLU A 30 2.60 -1.14 7.72
CA GLU A 30 3.32 -2.18 6.98
C GLU A 30 2.38 -3.31 6.51
N ARG A 31 1.41 -3.73 7.32
CA ARG A 31 0.42 -4.74 6.93
C ARG A 31 -0.40 -4.28 5.71
N ALA A 32 -0.89 -3.05 5.73
CA ALA A 32 -1.61 -2.47 4.61
C ALA A 32 -0.71 -2.38 3.36
N ARG A 33 0.57 -2.03 3.53
CA ARG A 33 1.53 -1.94 2.43
C ARG A 33 1.76 -3.29 1.77
N VAL A 34 1.94 -4.34 2.58
CA VAL A 34 2.11 -5.72 2.11
C VAL A 34 0.88 -6.19 1.34
N LEU A 35 -0.33 -5.88 1.82
CA LEU A 35 -1.57 -6.24 1.13
C LEU A 35 -1.71 -5.56 -0.23
N VAL A 36 -1.45 -4.25 -0.32
CA VAL A 36 -1.49 -3.53 -1.61
C VAL A 36 -0.46 -4.14 -2.59
N ARG A 37 0.74 -4.46 -2.11
CA ARG A 37 1.78 -5.11 -2.92
C ARG A 37 1.35 -6.49 -3.40
N ALA A 38 0.69 -7.28 -2.56
CA ALA A 38 0.20 -8.61 -2.92
C ALA A 38 -0.88 -8.52 -4.02
N VAL A 39 -1.84 -7.59 -3.89
CA VAL A 39 -2.86 -7.33 -4.92
C VAL A 39 -2.22 -6.92 -6.24
N LEU A 40 -1.25 -6.00 -6.23
CA LEU A 40 -0.51 -5.60 -7.43
C LEU A 40 0.22 -6.79 -8.09
N SER A 41 0.78 -7.69 -7.28
CA SER A 41 1.43 -8.90 -7.78
C SER A 41 0.43 -9.87 -8.42
N ALA A 42 -0.77 -10.01 -7.84
CA ALA A 42 -1.82 -10.85 -8.41
C ALA A 42 -2.28 -10.32 -9.77
N TYR A 43 -2.56 -9.01 -9.89
CA TYR A 43 -2.87 -8.39 -11.18
C TYR A 43 -1.77 -8.58 -12.22
N ASN A 44 -0.49 -8.40 -11.84
CA ASN A 44 0.62 -8.64 -12.77
C ASN A 44 0.62 -10.08 -13.31
N GLY A 45 0.30 -11.05 -12.45
CA GLY A 45 0.16 -12.46 -12.84
C GLY A 45 -0.96 -12.65 -13.86
N LEU A 46 -2.17 -12.17 -13.54
CA LEU A 46 -3.34 -12.26 -14.42
C LEU A 46 -3.09 -11.59 -15.78
N ILE A 47 -2.55 -10.36 -15.78
CA ILE A 47 -2.23 -9.61 -17.02
C ILE A 47 -1.23 -10.39 -17.88
N ALA A 48 -0.22 -11.01 -17.26
CA ALA A 48 0.80 -11.75 -17.98
C ALA A 48 0.28 -13.06 -18.60
N SER A 49 -0.72 -13.70 -17.98
CA SER A 49 -1.37 -14.91 -18.50
C SER A 49 -2.54 -14.62 -19.44
N GLU A 50 -3.11 -13.42 -19.40
CA GLU A 50 -4.31 -13.07 -20.17
C GLU A 50 -4.01 -12.95 -21.67
N THR A 51 -4.80 -13.65 -22.48
CA THR A 51 -4.69 -13.66 -23.95
C THR A 51 -5.71 -12.74 -24.62
N ASP A 52 -6.86 -12.49 -24.00
CA ASP A 52 -7.88 -11.56 -24.45
C ASP A 52 -7.41 -10.11 -24.22
N GLU A 53 -7.23 -9.34 -25.29
CA GLU A 53 -6.77 -7.95 -25.20
C GLU A 53 -7.76 -7.01 -24.49
N ALA A 54 -9.07 -7.26 -24.61
CA ALA A 54 -10.07 -6.45 -23.93
C ALA A 54 -9.99 -6.68 -22.42
N ARG A 55 -9.96 -7.95 -21.99
CA ARG A 55 -9.82 -8.30 -20.58
C ARG A 55 -8.47 -7.84 -20.01
N ARG A 56 -7.38 -7.96 -20.78
CA ARG A 56 -6.06 -7.46 -20.37
C ARG A 56 -6.07 -5.97 -20.08
N ARG A 57 -6.72 -5.15 -20.92
CA ARG A 57 -6.85 -3.70 -20.71
C ARG A 57 -7.67 -3.37 -19.46
N GLU A 58 -8.72 -4.13 -19.16
CA GLU A 58 -9.50 -3.98 -17.92
C GLU A 58 -8.62 -4.23 -16.69
N LEU A 59 -7.89 -5.36 -16.67
CA LEU A 59 -6.98 -5.71 -15.58
C LEU A 59 -5.87 -4.65 -15.41
N GLU A 60 -5.34 -4.10 -16.50
CA GLU A 60 -4.36 -3.00 -16.47
C GLU A 60 -4.96 -1.72 -15.86
N ALA A 61 -6.19 -1.37 -16.21
CA ALA A 61 -6.88 -0.21 -15.65
C ALA A 61 -7.13 -0.36 -14.14
N GLU A 62 -7.61 -1.54 -13.70
CA GLU A 62 -7.81 -1.86 -12.29
C GLU A 62 -6.48 -1.82 -11.52
N ARG A 63 -5.42 -2.45 -12.07
CA ARG A 63 -4.07 -2.40 -11.51
C ARG A 63 -3.55 -0.96 -11.37
N ALA A 64 -3.85 -0.07 -12.33
CA ALA A 64 -3.40 1.32 -12.28
C ALA A 64 -3.98 2.08 -11.07
N VAL A 65 -5.23 1.80 -10.69
CA VAL A 65 -5.86 2.37 -9.48
C VAL A 65 -5.07 1.97 -8.22
N HIS A 66 -4.72 0.69 -8.10
CA HIS A 66 -3.94 0.20 -6.97
C HIS A 66 -2.49 0.69 -6.99
N THR A 67 -1.92 0.90 -8.18
CA THR A 67 -0.56 1.43 -8.35
C THR A 67 -0.50 2.87 -7.86
N GLU A 68 -1.47 3.69 -8.21
CA GLU A 68 -1.54 5.08 -7.75
C GLU A 68 -1.73 5.15 -6.23
N ARG A 69 -2.60 4.28 -5.68
CA ARG A 69 -2.76 4.14 -4.23
C ARG A 69 -1.45 3.74 -3.54
N PHE A 70 -0.66 2.85 -4.15
CA PHE A 70 0.65 2.46 -3.63
C PHE A 70 1.70 3.57 -3.73
N ARG A 71 1.69 4.38 -4.79
CA ARG A 71 2.60 5.54 -4.92
C ARG A 71 2.37 6.58 -3.84
N ARG A 72 1.11 6.87 -3.53
CA ARG A 72 0.72 7.80 -2.46
C ARG A 72 0.64 7.15 -1.07
N PHE A 73 1.14 5.92 -0.90
CA PHE A 73 0.92 5.12 0.30
C PHE A 73 1.36 5.82 1.59
N ALA A 74 2.51 6.51 1.54
CA ALA A 74 3.04 7.28 2.66
C ALA A 74 2.12 8.44 3.12
N ALA A 75 1.23 8.90 2.24
CA ALA A 75 0.27 9.96 2.50
C ALA A 75 -1.16 9.46 2.80
N LEU A 76 -1.37 8.13 2.88
CA LEU A 76 -2.69 7.59 3.20
C LEU A 76 -3.09 7.93 4.62
N SER A 77 -4.34 8.37 4.77
CA SER A 77 -4.99 8.55 6.06
C SER A 77 -5.13 7.22 6.82
N ALA A 78 -5.35 7.29 8.14
CA ALA A 78 -5.65 6.10 8.94
C ALA A 78 -6.89 5.36 8.44
N GLU A 79 -7.91 6.10 8.00
CA GLU A 79 -9.15 5.53 7.48
C GLU A 79 -8.94 4.78 6.16
N GLU A 80 -8.16 5.35 5.22
CA GLU A 80 -7.78 4.65 3.99
C GLU A 80 -6.96 3.37 4.27
N ARG A 81 -6.08 3.39 5.28
CA ARG A 81 -5.34 2.20 5.69
C ARG A 81 -6.26 1.13 6.27
N SER A 82 -7.19 1.51 7.15
CA SER A 82 -8.20 0.60 7.71
C SER A 82 -9.09 0.00 6.63
N GLU A 83 -9.48 0.79 5.62
CA GLU A 83 -10.22 0.30 4.46
C GLU A 83 -9.43 -0.76 3.69
N ILE A 84 -8.13 -0.53 3.44
CA ILE A 84 -7.25 -1.51 2.80
C ILE A 84 -7.20 -2.80 3.62
N LEU A 85 -6.94 -2.70 4.93
CA LEU A 85 -6.85 -3.87 5.81
C LEU A 85 -8.14 -4.69 5.81
N ARG A 86 -9.30 -4.04 5.68
CA ARG A 86 -10.61 -4.69 5.64
C ARG A 86 -10.94 -5.32 4.27
N THR A 87 -10.62 -4.65 3.17
CA THR A 87 -11.16 -5.00 1.84
C THR A 87 -10.16 -5.74 0.94
N TYR A 88 -8.86 -5.54 1.13
CA TYR A 88 -7.84 -6.13 0.26
C TYR A 88 -7.66 -7.63 0.43
N PRO A 89 -7.88 -8.25 1.61
CA PRO A 89 -7.85 -9.70 1.73
C PRO A 89 -8.88 -10.38 0.80
N GLU A 90 -10.14 -9.93 0.83
CA GLU A 90 -11.20 -10.48 -0.04
C GLU A 90 -10.95 -10.21 -1.53
N LEU A 91 -10.38 -9.04 -1.86
CA LEU A 91 -9.96 -8.74 -3.23
C LEU A 91 -8.84 -9.71 -3.68
N LEU A 92 -7.85 -9.94 -2.82
CA LEU A 92 -6.73 -10.82 -3.12
C LEU A 92 -7.18 -12.27 -3.31
N ASP A 93 -8.14 -12.74 -2.51
CA ASP A 93 -8.70 -14.08 -2.65
C ASP A 93 -9.47 -14.23 -3.98
N ARG A 94 -10.22 -13.21 -4.40
CA ARG A 94 -10.87 -13.20 -5.73
C ARG A 94 -9.86 -13.24 -6.87
N LEU A 95 -8.84 -12.37 -6.84
CA LEU A 95 -7.81 -12.32 -7.88
C LEU A 95 -6.96 -13.59 -7.99
N ARG A 96 -6.89 -14.40 -6.92
CA ARG A 96 -6.18 -15.69 -6.90
C ARG A 96 -7.04 -16.86 -7.38
N ALA A 97 -8.36 -16.70 -7.34
CA ALA A 97 -9.30 -17.69 -7.83
C ALA A 97 -9.53 -17.58 -9.34
N GLU A 98 -9.27 -16.40 -9.91
CA GLU A 98 -9.10 -16.16 -11.35
C GLU A 98 -7.79 -16.79 -11.87
#